data_AF-A0AAV7D4D5-F1
#
_entry.id   AF-A0AAV7D4D5-F1
#
_cell.length_a   1.000
_cell.length_b   1.000
_cell.length_c   1.000
_cell.angle_alpha   90.00
_cell.angle_beta   90.00
_cell.angle_gamma   90.00
#
_symmetry.space_group_name_H-M   'P 1'
#
loop_
_entity.id
_entity.type
_entity.pdbx_description
1 polymer ?
#
loop_
_entity_poly.entity_id
_entity_poly.type
_entity_poly.pdbx_seq_one_letter_code
_entity_poly.pdbx_strand_id
1 'polypeptide(L)'
;MASQGLLLCVLLISIHGSCGEIVLTQTPGYISVSPGETVTISCTASAGISNYLHWYQQKPGERPQLLIRYATTRHTGVPDRFTGSGTNFKLTIKVTEDDAADYYCQQSRYYPLTQ
;
A
#
# COMPACT_ATOMS: atom_id res chain seq x y z
N MET A 1 51.52 21.09 -35.98
CA MET A 1 50.05 21.20 -36.10
C MET A 1 49.47 19.82 -36.36
N ALA A 2 48.86 19.20 -35.35
CA ALA A 2 47.91 18.10 -35.52
C ALA A 2 47.02 18.08 -34.27
N SER A 3 45.76 18.41 -34.53
CA SER A 3 44.59 18.56 -33.69
C SER A 3 44.55 17.80 -32.34
N GLN A 4 44.42 18.55 -31.24
CA GLN A 4 43.80 18.07 -30.01
C GLN A 4 42.28 17.97 -30.25
N GLY A 5 41.80 16.79 -30.63
CA GLY A 5 40.37 16.50 -30.56
C GLY A 5 39.98 16.30 -29.11
N LEU A 6 39.45 17.34 -28.44
CA LEU A 6 38.79 17.16 -27.15
C LEU A 6 37.62 16.19 -27.33
N LEU A 7 37.70 15.05 -26.65
CA LEU A 7 36.61 14.08 -26.51
C LEU A 7 35.39 14.77 -25.88
N LEU A 8 34.33 14.96 -26.66
CA LEU A 8 32.98 15.18 -26.16
C LEU A 8 32.19 13.89 -26.35
N CYS A 9 32.43 12.90 -25.48
CA CYS A 9 31.47 11.82 -25.28
C CYS A 9 30.30 12.38 -24.49
N VAL A 10 29.30 12.93 -25.19
CA VAL A 10 28.02 13.27 -24.59
C VAL A 10 27.34 11.96 -24.21
N LEU A 11 27.49 11.56 -22.95
CA LEU A 11 26.65 10.54 -22.32
C LEU A 11 25.23 11.12 -22.29
N LEU A 12 24.43 10.83 -23.32
CA LEU A 12 22.99 10.92 -23.23
C LEU A 12 22.56 9.83 -22.25
N ILE A 13 22.60 10.14 -20.95
CA ILE A 13 22.00 9.30 -19.92
C ILE A 13 20.52 9.29 -20.27
N SER A 14 20.12 8.24 -20.95
CA SER A 14 18.72 7.96 -21.18
C SER A 14 18.17 7.67 -19.79
N ILE A 15 17.54 8.66 -19.16
CA ILE A 15 16.68 8.43 -18.00
C ILE A 15 15.43 7.70 -18.52
N HIS A 16 15.62 6.44 -18.91
CA HIS A 16 14.56 5.47 -18.78
C HIS A 16 14.34 5.39 -17.28
N GLY A 17 13.27 6.04 -16.80
CA GLY A 17 12.87 5.95 -15.40
C GLY A 17 12.89 4.48 -15.02
N SER A 18 13.80 4.12 -14.12
CA SER A 18 13.82 2.78 -13.55
C SER A 18 12.45 2.58 -12.91
N CYS A 19 11.67 1.63 -13.42
CA CYS A 19 10.42 1.21 -12.78
C CYS A 19 10.82 0.40 -11.54
N GLY A 20 11.31 1.10 -10.52
CA GLY A 20 11.62 0.50 -9.22
C GLY A 20 10.37 -0.15 -8.63
N GLU A 21 10.57 -1.22 -7.87
CA GLU A 21 9.50 -1.90 -7.15
C GLU A 21 8.81 -0.94 -6.17
N ILE A 22 7.47 -0.94 -6.16
CA ILE A 22 6.70 -0.08 -5.25
C ILE A 22 6.66 -0.74 -3.88
N VAL A 23 7.51 -0.29 -2.97
CA VAL A 23 7.47 -0.73 -1.57
C VAL A 23 6.28 -0.09 -0.85
N LEU A 24 5.53 -0.91 -0.10
CA LEU A 24 4.49 -0.48 0.84
C LEU A 24 5.00 -0.64 2.27
N THR A 25 4.77 0.38 3.11
CA THR A 25 5.14 0.36 4.53
C THR A 25 3.91 0.58 5.39
N GLN A 26 3.63 -0.38 6.28
CA GLN A 26 2.48 -0.34 7.19
C GLN A 26 2.87 0.06 8.61
N THR A 27 2.01 0.87 9.23
CA THR A 27 2.17 1.31 10.62
C THR A 27 0.83 1.36 11.34
N PRO A 28 0.70 0.84 12.57
CA PRO A 28 1.72 0.07 13.30
C PRO A 28 1.90 -1.33 12.68
N GLY A 29 3.06 -1.97 12.93
CA GLY A 29 3.29 -3.35 12.51
C GLY A 29 2.58 -4.39 13.38
N TYR A 30 2.27 -4.03 14.64
CA TYR A 30 1.48 -4.82 15.57
C TYR A 30 0.80 -3.90 16.58
N ILE A 31 -0.40 -4.26 17.00
CA ILE A 31 -1.13 -3.55 18.05
C ILE A 31 -2.09 -4.50 18.75
N SER A 32 -2.22 -4.35 20.08
CA SER A 32 -3.27 -5.01 20.87
C SER A 32 -4.30 -3.97 21.28
N VAL A 33 -5.57 -4.25 21.03
CA VAL A 33 -6.69 -3.30 21.16
C VAL A 33 -7.89 -4.03 21.74
N SER A 34 -8.64 -3.40 22.64
CA SER A 34 -9.83 -4.00 23.24
C SER A 34 -11.06 -3.82 22.34
N PRO A 35 -12.03 -4.76 22.35
CA PRO A 35 -13.29 -4.56 21.67
C PRO A 35 -13.96 -3.23 22.08
N GLY A 36 -14.54 -2.53 21.10
CA GLY A 36 -15.17 -1.22 21.26
C GLY A 36 -14.23 -0.03 21.00
N GLU A 37 -12.91 -0.24 21.05
CA GLU A 37 -11.93 0.80 20.69
C GLU A 37 -11.83 0.98 19.18
N THR A 38 -11.23 2.09 18.74
CA THR A 38 -11.00 2.37 17.31
C THR A 38 -9.51 2.34 17.03
N VAL A 39 -9.10 1.57 16.03
CA VAL A 39 -7.72 1.50 15.56
C VAL A 39 -7.62 2.07 14.16
N THR A 40 -6.46 2.65 13.83
CA THR A 40 -6.13 3.10 12.48
C THR A 40 -4.78 2.53 12.06
N ILE A 41 -4.77 1.83 10.93
CA ILE A 41 -3.58 1.30 10.28
C ILE A 41 -3.32 2.18 9.06
N SER A 42 -2.08 2.64 8.89
CA SER A 42 -1.66 3.45 7.75
C SER A 42 -0.79 2.62 6.81
N CYS A 43 -0.87 2.90 5.52
CA CYS A 43 -0.02 2.32 4.50
C CYS A 43 0.60 3.44 3.65
N THR A 44 1.92 3.47 3.56
CA THR A 44 2.63 4.44 2.73
C THR A 44 3.25 3.74 1.54
N ALA A 45 2.99 4.25 0.34
CA ALA A 45 3.65 3.79 -0.87
C ALA A 45 4.88 4.64 -1.17
N SER A 46 5.98 4.00 -1.55
CA SER A 46 7.24 4.64 -1.96
C SER A 46 7.11 5.55 -3.19
N ALA A 47 6.05 5.38 -4.00
CA ALA A 47 5.69 6.29 -5.08
C ALA A 47 4.18 6.45 -5.20
N GLY A 48 3.74 7.42 -6.01
CA GLY A 48 2.32 7.71 -6.20
C GLY A 48 1.58 6.54 -6.85
N ILE A 49 0.67 5.90 -6.12
CA ILE A 49 -0.19 4.81 -6.62
C ILE A 49 -1.62 5.25 -6.94
N SER A 50 -1.88 6.57 -7.03
CA SER A 50 -3.22 7.13 -7.16
C SER A 50 -4.13 6.58 -6.05
N ASN A 51 -5.29 6.01 -6.36
CA ASN A 51 -6.16 5.34 -5.39
C ASN A 51 -6.11 3.80 -5.53
N TYR A 52 -5.18 3.22 -6.28
CA TYR A 52 -5.11 1.78 -6.55
C TYR A 52 -4.59 0.95 -5.36
N LEU A 53 -5.02 1.28 -4.14
CA LEU A 53 -4.70 0.58 -2.91
C LEU A 53 -5.90 -0.23 -2.41
N HIS A 54 -5.62 -1.42 -1.90
CA HIS A 54 -6.60 -2.34 -1.36
C HIS A 54 -6.17 -2.79 0.03
N TRP A 55 -7.14 -2.98 0.93
CA TRP A 55 -6.94 -3.50 2.27
C TRP A 55 -7.53 -4.89 2.40
N TYR A 56 -6.78 -5.80 2.99
CA TYR A 56 -7.20 -7.18 3.24
C TYR A 56 -7.13 -7.51 4.73
N GLN A 57 -8.01 -8.41 5.16
CA GLN A 57 -7.95 -9.09 6.46
C GLN A 57 -7.62 -10.56 6.22
N GLN A 58 -6.71 -11.12 7.00
CA GLN A 58 -6.43 -12.55 7.00
C GLN A 58 -6.53 -13.09 8.43
N LYS A 59 -7.55 -13.93 8.65
CA LYS A 59 -7.68 -14.68 9.91
C LYS A 59 -6.75 -15.90 9.88
N PRO A 60 -6.31 -16.40 11.05
CA PRO A 60 -5.48 -17.60 11.12
C PRO A 60 -6.10 -18.78 10.37
N GLY A 61 -5.36 -19.35 9.42
CA GLY A 61 -5.82 -20.49 8.61
C GLY A 61 -6.78 -20.14 7.48
N GLU A 62 -7.15 -18.88 7.30
CA GLU A 62 -8.02 -18.42 6.22
C GLU A 62 -7.24 -17.73 5.09
N ARG A 63 -7.87 -17.64 3.92
CA ARG A 63 -7.36 -16.84 2.80
C ARG A 63 -7.61 -15.34 3.05
N PRO A 64 -6.77 -14.43 2.51
CA PRO A 64 -7.03 -13.00 2.58
C PRO A 64 -8.42 -12.63 2.03
N GLN A 65 -9.18 -11.85 2.80
CA GLN A 65 -10.46 -11.29 2.43
C GLN A 65 -10.31 -9.79 2.15
N LEU A 66 -10.81 -9.33 1.01
CA LEU A 66 -10.81 -7.92 0.64
C LEU A 66 -11.79 -7.13 1.53
N LEU A 67 -11.27 -6.12 2.23
CA LEU A 67 -12.05 -5.19 3.05
C LEU A 67 -12.42 -3.92 2.29
N ILE A 68 -11.41 -3.22 1.79
CA ILE A 68 -11.55 -1.92 1.11
C ILE A 68 -10.81 -2.02 -0.22
N ARG A 69 -11.45 -1.63 -1.32
CA ARG A 69 -10.82 -1.45 -2.63
C ARG A 69 -10.72 0.03 -2.99
N TYR A 70 -9.78 0.35 -3.85
CA TYR A 70 -9.58 1.70 -4.37
C TYR A 70 -9.47 2.78 -3.27
N ALA A 71 -8.74 2.45 -2.20
CA ALA A 71 -8.49 3.20 -0.98
C ALA A 71 -9.71 3.53 -0.08
N THR A 72 -10.92 3.66 -0.63
CA THR A 72 -12.09 4.14 0.12
C THR A 72 -13.34 3.28 -0.03
N THR A 73 -13.42 2.45 -1.07
CA THR A 73 -14.64 1.70 -1.38
C THR A 73 -14.67 0.39 -0.61
N ARG A 74 -15.47 0.31 0.44
CA ARG A 74 -15.72 -0.92 1.19
C ARG A 74 -16.30 -2.02 0.30
N HIS A 75 -15.78 -3.23 0.42
CA HIS A 75 -16.23 -4.39 -0.33
C HIS A 75 -17.59 -4.88 0.17
N THR A 76 -18.38 -5.48 -0.72
CA THR A 76 -19.73 -5.98 -0.37
C THR A 76 -19.65 -7.03 0.73
N GLY A 77 -20.52 -6.93 1.73
CA GLY A 77 -20.55 -7.85 2.88
C GLY A 77 -19.60 -7.48 4.02
N VAL A 78 -18.72 -6.50 3.83
CA VAL A 78 -17.83 -6.01 4.90
C VAL A 78 -18.60 -5.06 5.83
N PRO A 79 -18.54 -5.22 7.17
CA PRO A 79 -19.19 -4.33 8.13
C PRO A 79 -18.79 -2.85 7.99
N ASP A 80 -19.69 -1.93 8.34
CA ASP A 80 -19.49 -0.47 8.18
C ASP A 80 -18.48 0.15 9.13
N ARG A 81 -18.21 -0.54 10.24
CA ARG A 81 -17.09 -0.29 11.15
C ARG A 81 -15.71 -0.33 10.49
N PHE A 82 -15.57 -0.92 9.29
CA PHE A 82 -14.35 -0.81 8.48
C PHE A 82 -14.46 0.37 7.52
N THR A 83 -13.53 1.31 7.61
CA THR A 83 -13.53 2.51 6.77
C THR A 83 -12.14 2.75 6.17
N GLY A 84 -12.11 3.16 4.91
CA GLY A 84 -10.87 3.49 4.20
C GLY A 84 -10.75 4.98 3.91
N SER A 85 -9.53 5.50 3.92
CA SER A 85 -9.22 6.87 3.52
C SER A 85 -8.14 6.90 2.44
N GLY A 86 -8.34 7.72 1.41
CA GLY A 86 -7.35 7.94 0.35
C GLY A 86 -6.10 8.72 0.79
N THR A 87 -6.22 9.53 1.85
CA THR A 87 -5.09 10.33 2.36
C THR A 87 -4.19 9.45 3.23
N ASN A 88 -2.93 9.26 2.81
CA ASN A 88 -1.95 8.38 3.46
C ASN A 88 -2.46 6.95 3.67
N PHE A 89 -3.37 6.52 2.78
CA PHE A 89 -4.02 5.21 2.76
C PHE A 89 -4.25 4.60 4.13
N LYS A 90 -5.35 4.98 4.77
CA LYS A 90 -5.68 4.51 6.13
C LYS A 90 -6.82 3.50 6.11
N LEU A 91 -6.72 2.48 6.95
CA LEU A 91 -7.81 1.61 7.35
C LEU A 91 -8.16 1.93 8.81
N THR A 92 -9.39 2.36 9.06
CA THR A 92 -9.92 2.60 10.39
C THR A 92 -10.96 1.53 10.72
N ILE A 93 -10.82 0.91 11.89
CA ILE A 93 -11.65 -0.21 12.35
C ILE A 93 -12.19 0.15 13.72
N LYS A 94 -13.52 0.15 13.88
CA LYS A 94 -14.13 0.06 15.22
C LYS A 94 -14.13 -1.43 15.62
N VAL A 95 -13.27 -1.79 16.56
CA VAL A 95 -12.86 -3.16 16.85
C VAL A 95 -13.97 -3.94 17.55
N THR A 96 -14.09 -5.21 17.19
CA THR A 96 -14.95 -6.23 17.78
C THR A 96 -14.13 -7.48 18.10
N GLU A 97 -14.72 -8.43 18.83
CA GLU A 97 -14.04 -9.67 19.25
C GLU A 97 -13.53 -10.51 18.05
N ASP A 98 -14.19 -10.39 16.90
CA ASP A 98 -13.88 -11.15 15.69
C ASP A 98 -12.81 -10.51 14.78
N ASP A 99 -12.20 -9.40 15.19
CA ASP A 99 -11.27 -8.61 14.37
C ASP A 99 -9.79 -8.95 14.58
N ALA A 100 -9.49 -9.92 15.46
CA ALA A 100 -8.13 -10.42 15.62
C ALA A 100 -7.67 -11.15 14.34
N ALA A 101 -6.79 -10.50 13.59
CA ALA A 101 -6.35 -10.93 12.26
C ALA A 101 -5.09 -10.16 11.86
N ASP A 102 -4.40 -10.65 10.83
CA ASP A 102 -3.40 -9.86 10.11
C ASP A 102 -4.10 -8.96 9.07
N TYR A 103 -3.58 -7.74 8.90
CA TYR A 103 -4.12 -6.77 7.95
C TYR A 103 -3.04 -6.32 6.99
N TYR A 104 -3.32 -6.34 5.69
CA TYR A 104 -2.35 -6.05 4.63
C TYR A 104 -2.88 -5.00 3.67
N CYS A 105 -2.02 -4.09 3.24
CA CYS A 105 -2.29 -3.20 2.11
C CYS A 105 -1.57 -3.70 0.85
N GLN A 106 -2.23 -3.59 -0.31
CA GLN A 106 -1.65 -3.96 -1.59
C GLN A 106 -1.96 -2.88 -2.63
N GLN A 107 -0.98 -2.58 -3.49
CA GLN A 107 -1.14 -1.67 -4.61
C GLN A 107 -1.31 -2.43 -5.92
N SER A 108 -2.14 -1.91 -6.81
CA SER A 108 -2.44 -2.50 -8.12
C SER A 108 -2.15 -1.57 -9.31
N ARG A 109 -1.41 -0.48 -9.08
CA ARG A 109 -1.06 0.47 -10.14
C ARG A 109 0.11 -0.02 -10.98
N TYR A 110 1.10 -0.63 -10.36
CA TYR A 110 2.34 -1.05 -11.01
C TYR A 110 2.65 -2.51 -10.71
N TYR A 111 3.32 -3.18 -11.64
CA TYR A 111 3.87 -4.52 -11.44
C TYR A 111 5.34 -4.43 -10.98
N PRO A 112 5.82 -5.36 -10.14
CA PRO A 112 5.07 -6.45 -9.52
C PRO A 112 4.08 -5.95 -8.46
N LEU A 113 3.03 -6.74 -8.21
CA LEU A 113 2.10 -6.45 -7.12
C LEU A 113 2.80 -6.77 -5.80
N THR A 114 2.75 -5.82 -4.87
CA THR A 114 3.31 -6.01 -3.53
C THR A 114 2.21 -6.45 -2.59
N GLN A 115 2.47 -7.52 -1.83
CA GLN A 115 1.55 -8.10 -0.87
C GLN A 115 2.12 -7.98 0.54
#